data_AF-A0A9D1YA31-F1
#
_entry.id   AF-A0A9D1YA31-F1
#
_cell.length_a   1.000
_cell.length_b   1.000
_cell.length_c   1.000
_cell.angle_alpha   90.00
_cell.angle_beta   90.00
_cell.angle_gamma   90.00
#
_symmetry.space_group_name_H-M   'P 1'
#
loop_
_entity.id
_entity.type
_entity.pdbx_description
1 polymer ?
#
loop_
_entity_poly.entity_id
_entity_poly.type
_entity_poly.pdbx_seq_one_letter_code
_entity_poly.pdbx_strand_id
1 'polypeptide(L)'
;MPEEVLNYGWLSIVPAVVAVVLAFATRNVVLSLFISLFLGILIQFGANPWVSLQHLFSDYLFVDLATENNPQTIVMMISVGGFVALIEKSGGARAFARAMANSVNSRVKAQIAAWIGGLIIFFSDSGNSLILGPMFRPIFDRLKVARAKLSYILDSTSSPVCILVPITGWGVYIMSIIATEFESLGITASDASTFISAIPYQFYAILALCLIPVVAFGKHDFGFMAKAERNAQLGLPQEVTSDETILVDDDKKVSPWNMILPLIVLLATILIMFISWGFPFQNIAGSRIRIALTSGY
;
A
#
# COMPACT_ATOMS: atom_id res chain seq x y z
N MET A 1 6.97 -13.98 -37.90
CA MET A 1 6.60 -12.71 -38.53
C MET A 1 6.91 -11.63 -37.53
N PRO A 2 7.62 -10.55 -37.88
CA PRO A 2 7.83 -9.46 -36.93
C PRO A 2 6.45 -8.97 -36.46
N GLU A 3 6.22 -8.93 -35.15
CA GLU A 3 5.02 -8.31 -34.59
C GLU A 3 4.96 -6.88 -35.12
N GLU A 4 3.98 -6.58 -35.99
CA GLU A 4 3.64 -5.19 -36.28
C GLU A 4 3.24 -4.57 -34.95
N VAL A 5 4.07 -3.66 -34.45
CA VAL A 5 3.73 -2.85 -33.27
C VAL A 5 2.53 -1.99 -33.67
N LEU A 6 1.33 -2.50 -33.40
CA LEU A 6 0.07 -1.81 -33.63
C LEU A 6 0.07 -0.53 -32.78
N ASN A 7 0.26 0.61 -33.44
CA ASN A 7 0.25 1.91 -32.79
C ASN A 7 -1.19 2.38 -32.61
N TYR A 8 -1.75 2.12 -31.43
CA TYR A 8 -3.11 2.55 -31.06
C TYR A 8 -3.19 4.06 -30.74
N GLY A 9 -2.07 4.79 -30.70
CA GLY A 9 -2.05 6.22 -30.39
C GLY A 9 -2.80 6.53 -29.07
N TRP A 10 -3.69 7.50 -29.12
CA TRP A 10 -4.49 7.95 -27.99
C TRP A 10 -5.51 6.91 -27.50
N LEU A 11 -5.88 5.91 -28.33
CA LEU A 11 -6.82 4.85 -27.93
C LEU A 11 -6.26 3.97 -26.81
N SER A 12 -4.94 3.85 -26.70
CA SER A 12 -4.28 3.08 -25.63
C SER A 12 -4.55 3.64 -24.22
N ILE A 13 -4.88 4.93 -24.11
CA ILE A 13 -5.15 5.62 -22.84
C ILE A 13 -6.61 5.45 -22.41
N VAL A 14 -7.52 5.17 -23.36
CA VAL A 14 -8.96 5.12 -23.12
C VAL A 14 -9.35 4.12 -22.02
N PRO A 15 -8.85 2.87 -22.00
CA PRO A 15 -9.17 1.94 -20.92
C PRO A 15 -8.80 2.49 -19.54
N ALA A 16 -7.57 3.01 -19.38
CA ALA A 16 -7.10 3.56 -18.12
C ALA A 16 -7.97 4.73 -17.62
N VAL A 17 -8.37 5.64 -18.51
CA VAL A 17 -9.27 6.76 -18.17
C VAL A 17 -10.65 6.25 -17.76
N VAL A 18 -11.20 5.28 -18.50
CA VAL A 18 -12.50 4.68 -18.18
C VAL A 18 -12.46 3.97 -16.82
N ALA A 19 -11.38 3.26 -16.50
CA ALA A 19 -11.19 2.64 -15.18
C ALA A 19 -11.29 3.69 -14.07
N VAL A 20 -10.58 4.81 -14.19
CA VAL A 20 -10.58 5.88 -13.18
C VAL A 20 -11.95 6.54 -13.06
N VAL A 21 -12.56 6.94 -14.19
CA VAL A 21 -13.86 7.62 -14.19
C VAL A 21 -14.96 6.73 -13.62
N LEU A 22 -15.01 5.45 -14.04
CA LEU A 22 -15.99 4.50 -13.52
C LEU A 22 -15.74 4.20 -12.05
N ALA A 23 -14.48 4.13 -11.59
CA ALA A 23 -14.19 3.87 -10.18
C ALA A 23 -14.78 4.97 -9.28
N PHE A 24 -14.69 6.25 -9.69
CA PHE A 24 -15.31 7.35 -8.97
C PHE A 24 -16.84 7.39 -9.12
N ALA A 25 -17.36 7.13 -10.32
CA ALA A 25 -18.81 7.21 -10.58
C ALA A 25 -19.59 6.06 -9.93
N THR A 26 -19.08 4.84 -10.02
CA THR A 26 -19.74 3.62 -9.51
C THR A 26 -19.39 3.32 -8.06
N ARG A 27 -18.32 3.95 -7.52
CA ARG A 27 -17.71 3.61 -6.22
C ARG A 27 -17.36 2.12 -6.13
N ASN A 28 -17.12 1.45 -7.26
CA ASN A 28 -16.79 0.04 -7.34
C ASN A 28 -15.57 -0.17 -8.25
N VAL A 29 -14.41 -0.32 -7.62
CA VAL A 29 -13.12 -0.47 -8.32
C VAL A 29 -13.07 -1.76 -9.14
N VAL A 30 -13.56 -2.87 -8.59
CA VAL A 30 -13.52 -4.19 -9.26
C VAL A 30 -14.32 -4.17 -10.55
N LEU A 31 -15.55 -3.64 -10.50
CA LEU A 31 -16.39 -3.51 -11.68
C LEU A 31 -15.74 -2.59 -12.73
N SER A 32 -15.13 -1.50 -12.28
CA SER A 32 -14.49 -0.51 -13.15
C SER A 32 -13.27 -1.07 -13.88
N LEU A 33 -12.44 -1.83 -13.17
CA LEU A 33 -11.30 -2.54 -13.75
C LEU A 33 -11.75 -3.60 -14.76
N PHE A 34 -12.80 -4.36 -14.45
CA PHE A 34 -13.35 -5.37 -15.36
C PHE A 34 -13.88 -4.74 -16.66
N ILE A 35 -14.65 -3.66 -16.56
CA ILE A 35 -15.17 -2.94 -17.74
C ILE A 35 -14.03 -2.33 -18.56
N SER A 36 -13.03 -1.75 -17.90
CA SER A 36 -11.84 -1.21 -18.56
C SER A 36 -11.04 -2.28 -19.30
N LEU A 37 -10.80 -3.43 -18.67
CA LEU A 37 -10.11 -4.56 -19.31
C LEU A 37 -10.88 -5.01 -20.56
N PHE A 38 -12.19 -5.22 -20.42
CA PHE A 38 -13.03 -5.60 -21.56
C PHE A 38 -13.01 -4.54 -22.67
N LEU A 39 -12.99 -3.26 -22.32
CA LEU A 39 -12.88 -2.17 -23.28
C LEU A 39 -11.53 -2.16 -24.02
N GLY A 40 -10.43 -2.43 -23.32
CA GLY A 40 -9.10 -2.57 -23.95
C GLY A 40 -9.08 -3.69 -24.99
N ILE A 41 -9.66 -4.84 -24.65
CA ILE A 41 -9.79 -5.98 -25.55
C ILE A 41 -10.77 -5.64 -26.69
N LEU A 42 -11.84 -4.90 -26.40
CA LEU A 42 -12.78 -4.44 -27.42
C LEU A 42 -12.10 -3.57 -28.47
N ILE A 43 -11.20 -2.67 -28.06
CA ILE A 43 -10.40 -1.84 -28.96
C ILE A 43 -9.44 -2.71 -29.81
N GLN A 44 -8.79 -3.70 -29.19
CA GLN A 44 -7.81 -4.56 -29.86
C GLN A 44 -8.44 -5.47 -30.92
N PHE A 45 -9.67 -5.94 -30.72
CA PHE A 45 -10.35 -6.89 -31.61
C PHE A 45 -11.47 -6.24 -32.46
N GLY A 46 -11.26 -4.99 -32.88
CA GLY A 46 -12.10 -4.33 -33.89
C GLY A 46 -13.53 -3.99 -33.42
N ALA A 47 -13.70 -3.72 -32.12
CA ALA A 47 -14.96 -3.34 -31.49
C ALA A 47 -16.09 -4.38 -31.60
N ASN A 48 -15.76 -5.67 -31.73
CA ASN A 48 -16.75 -6.76 -31.75
C ASN A 48 -16.92 -7.38 -30.34
N PRO A 49 -18.05 -7.12 -29.64
CA PRO A 49 -18.21 -7.57 -28.25
C PRO A 49 -18.21 -9.09 -28.09
N TRP A 50 -18.70 -9.83 -29.09
CA TRP A 50 -18.79 -11.29 -29.02
C TRP A 50 -17.42 -11.95 -29.13
N VAL A 51 -16.58 -11.43 -30.04
CA VAL A 51 -15.22 -11.91 -30.24
C VAL A 51 -14.34 -11.49 -29.06
N SER A 52 -14.42 -10.23 -28.63
CA SER A 52 -13.67 -9.72 -27.47
C SER A 52 -14.01 -10.46 -26.18
N LEU A 53 -15.25 -10.92 -26.00
CA LEU A 53 -15.62 -11.72 -24.82
C LEU A 53 -14.92 -13.08 -24.83
N GLN A 54 -14.75 -13.71 -25.99
CA GLN A 54 -14.01 -14.96 -26.10
C GLN A 54 -12.53 -14.74 -25.77
N HIS A 55 -11.92 -13.72 -26.36
CA HIS A 55 -10.52 -13.36 -26.11
C HIS A 55 -10.26 -12.99 -24.65
N LEU A 56 -11.19 -12.28 -23.99
CA LEU A 56 -11.11 -11.99 -22.55
C LEU A 56 -10.81 -13.24 -21.73
N PHE A 57 -11.46 -14.36 -22.03
CA PHE A 57 -11.21 -15.61 -21.33
C PHE A 57 -9.99 -16.35 -21.91
N SER A 58 -9.93 -16.56 -23.23
CA SER A 58 -8.95 -17.44 -23.85
C SER A 58 -7.52 -16.90 -23.81
N ASP A 59 -7.36 -15.59 -24.03
CA ASP A 59 -6.05 -14.99 -24.31
C ASP A 59 -5.55 -14.14 -23.15
N TYR A 60 -6.44 -13.70 -22.25
CA TYR A 60 -6.08 -12.87 -21.09
C TYR A 60 -6.32 -13.63 -19.79
N LEU A 61 -7.56 -13.80 -19.33
CA LEU A 61 -7.83 -14.32 -17.98
C LEU A 61 -7.24 -15.72 -17.74
N PHE A 62 -7.42 -16.67 -18.65
CA PHE A 62 -6.87 -18.02 -18.47
C PHE A 62 -5.35 -18.07 -18.61
N VAL A 63 -4.78 -17.30 -19.54
CA VAL A 63 -3.32 -17.23 -19.75
C VAL A 63 -2.64 -16.59 -18.56
N ASP A 64 -3.16 -15.45 -18.08
CA ASP A 64 -2.63 -14.75 -16.91
C ASP A 64 -2.71 -15.63 -15.66
N LEU A 65 -3.81 -16.38 -15.47
CA LEU A 65 -3.95 -17.32 -14.35
C LEU A 65 -3.05 -18.56 -14.48
N ALA A 66 -2.63 -18.94 -15.68
CA ALA A 66 -1.76 -20.09 -15.91
C ALA A 66 -0.27 -19.75 -15.88
N THR A 67 0.08 -18.46 -16.00
CA THR A 67 1.47 -17.97 -16.03
C THR A 67 2.14 -18.15 -14.66
N GLU A 68 3.24 -18.90 -14.56
CA GLU A 68 3.79 -19.42 -13.29
C GLU A 68 3.96 -18.39 -12.15
N ASN A 69 4.27 -17.13 -12.48
CA ASN A 69 4.49 -16.06 -11.50
C ASN A 69 3.19 -15.50 -10.90
N ASN A 70 2.10 -15.49 -11.67
CA ASN A 70 0.85 -14.83 -11.28
C ASN A 70 0.09 -15.59 -10.17
N PRO A 71 -0.11 -16.93 -10.22
CA PRO A 71 -0.70 -17.70 -9.12
C PRO A 71 0.09 -17.59 -7.82
N GLN A 72 1.43 -17.60 -7.90
CA GLN A 72 2.28 -17.41 -6.72
C GLN A 72 1.99 -16.06 -6.05
N THR A 73 1.86 -15.01 -6.86
CA THR A 73 1.52 -13.66 -6.39
C THR A 73 0.12 -13.62 -5.80
N ILE A 74 -0.88 -14.26 -6.42
CA ILE A 74 -2.26 -14.33 -5.88
C ILE A 74 -2.27 -15.00 -4.50
N VAL A 75 -1.65 -16.18 -4.37
CA VAL A 75 -1.58 -16.91 -3.08
C VAL A 75 -0.90 -16.06 -2.03
N MET A 76 0.20 -15.39 -2.39
CA MET A 76 0.92 -14.52 -1.46
C MET A 76 0.08 -13.30 -1.04
N MET A 77 -0.62 -12.63 -1.96
CA MET A 77 -1.51 -11.51 -1.62
C MET A 77 -2.63 -11.93 -0.68
N ILE A 78 -3.17 -13.15 -0.84
CA ILE A 78 -4.16 -13.72 0.08
C ILE A 78 -3.54 -13.91 1.48
N SER A 79 -2.32 -14.44 1.59
CA SER A 79 -1.61 -14.59 2.87
C SER A 79 -1.36 -13.23 3.54
N VAL A 80 -0.85 -12.24 2.79
CA VAL A 80 -0.64 -10.87 3.29
C VAL A 80 -1.95 -10.28 3.79
N GLY A 81 -3.04 -10.38 3.02
CA GLY A 81 -4.36 -9.91 3.43
C GLY A 81 -4.88 -10.61 4.69
N GLY A 82 -4.66 -11.93 4.80
CA GLY A 82 -5.01 -12.71 5.99
C GLY A 82 -4.25 -12.26 7.24
N PHE A 83 -2.94 -12.06 7.12
CA PHE A 83 -2.09 -11.54 8.21
C PHE A 83 -2.52 -10.13 8.64
N VAL A 84 -2.78 -9.24 7.69
CA VAL A 84 -3.28 -7.89 7.96
C VAL A 84 -4.59 -7.96 8.74
N ALA A 85 -5.55 -8.76 8.28
CA ALA A 85 -6.82 -8.95 8.96
C ALA A 85 -6.66 -9.54 10.36
N LEU A 86 -5.69 -10.44 10.57
CA LEU A 86 -5.35 -10.99 11.88
C LEU A 86 -4.82 -9.89 12.81
N ILE A 87 -3.90 -9.05 12.35
CA ILE A 87 -3.32 -7.95 13.15
C ILE A 87 -4.38 -6.89 13.48
N GLU A 88 -5.25 -6.56 12.54
CA GLU A 88 -6.35 -5.62 12.74
C GLU A 88 -7.36 -6.16 13.78
N LYS A 89 -7.70 -7.45 13.71
CA LYS A 89 -8.63 -8.09 14.66
C LYS A 89 -7.99 -8.41 16.02
N SER A 90 -6.69 -8.64 16.08
CA SER A 90 -6.00 -8.97 17.34
C SER A 90 -5.93 -7.79 18.31
N GLY A 91 -6.14 -6.56 17.80
CA GLY A 91 -6.01 -5.31 18.55
C GLY A 91 -4.57 -4.94 18.91
N GLY A 92 -3.58 -5.78 18.57
CA GLY A 92 -2.18 -5.58 18.94
C GLY A 92 -1.60 -4.30 18.35
N ALA A 93 -1.98 -3.97 17.11
CA ALA A 93 -1.49 -2.77 16.46
C ALA A 93 -2.06 -1.49 17.07
N ARG A 94 -3.31 -1.53 17.55
CA ARG A 94 -3.89 -0.44 18.36
C ARG A 94 -3.15 -0.30 19.69
N ALA A 95 -2.88 -1.40 20.39
CA ALA A 95 -2.13 -1.38 21.65
C ALA A 95 -0.70 -0.84 21.49
N PHE A 96 0.00 -1.22 20.42
CA PHE A 96 1.33 -0.70 20.09
C PHE A 96 1.30 0.80 19.77
N ALA A 97 0.37 1.22 18.91
CA ALA A 97 0.16 2.64 18.62
C ALA A 97 -0.18 3.43 19.90
N ARG A 98 -0.98 2.87 20.83
CA ARG A 98 -1.29 3.47 22.14
C ARG A 98 -0.07 3.64 23.02
N ALA A 99 0.82 2.66 23.04
CA ALA A 99 2.07 2.75 23.78
C ALA A 99 2.98 3.89 23.28
N MET A 100 3.10 4.05 21.95
CA MET A 100 3.84 5.18 21.36
C MET A 100 3.17 6.52 21.67
N ALA A 101 1.84 6.56 21.55
CA ALA A 101 0.99 7.72 21.74
C ALA A 101 1.04 8.28 23.18
N ASN A 102 1.09 7.41 24.20
CA ASN A 102 1.13 7.83 25.62
C ASN A 102 2.37 8.66 25.99
N SER A 103 3.46 8.59 25.21
CA SER A 103 4.70 9.31 25.49
C SER A 103 4.74 10.74 24.89
N VAL A 104 3.65 11.18 24.24
CA VAL A 104 3.61 12.40 23.44
C VAL A 104 3.02 13.58 24.24
N ASN A 105 3.78 14.66 24.37
CA ASN A 105 3.37 15.88 25.09
C ASN A 105 3.46 17.20 24.29
N SER A 106 3.85 17.15 23.02
CA SER A 106 4.05 18.34 22.17
C SER A 106 3.51 18.10 20.77
N ARG A 107 3.07 19.18 20.10
CA ARG A 107 2.56 19.14 18.71
C ARG A 107 3.54 18.50 17.74
N VAL A 108 4.82 18.83 17.85
CA VAL A 108 5.87 18.28 16.98
C VAL A 108 6.04 16.80 17.29
N LYS A 109 6.13 16.43 18.57
CA LYS A 109 6.24 15.04 19.00
C LYS A 109 5.04 14.20 18.53
N ALA A 110 3.83 14.76 18.50
CA ALA A 110 2.65 14.04 18.02
C ALA A 110 2.71 13.73 16.54
N GLN A 111 3.12 14.70 15.72
CA GLN A 111 3.29 14.51 14.29
C GLN A 111 4.43 13.53 13.98
N ILE A 112 5.56 13.65 14.68
CA ILE A 112 6.69 12.73 14.51
C ILE A 112 6.36 11.33 15.02
N ALA A 113 5.61 11.19 16.11
CA ALA A 113 5.18 9.88 16.60
C ALA A 113 4.16 9.22 15.65
N ALA A 114 3.24 9.99 15.06
CA ALA A 114 2.34 9.49 14.02
C ALA A 114 3.12 9.06 12.77
N TRP A 115 4.11 9.86 12.36
CA TRP A 115 5.01 9.55 11.25
C TRP A 115 5.81 8.27 11.48
N ILE A 116 6.50 8.15 12.62
CA ILE A 116 7.26 6.95 13.00
C ILE A 116 6.32 5.74 13.09
N GLY A 117 5.12 5.91 13.65
CA GLY A 117 4.12 4.86 13.69
C GLY A 117 3.74 4.38 12.30
N GLY A 118 3.59 5.30 11.35
CA GLY A 118 3.34 4.97 9.95
C GLY A 118 4.50 4.25 9.28
N LEU A 119 5.75 4.61 9.59
CA LEU A 119 6.94 3.89 9.10
C LEU A 119 7.03 2.46 9.64
N ILE A 120 6.59 2.23 10.88
CA ILE A 120 6.64 0.91 11.53
C ILE A 120 5.50 0.01 11.02
N ILE A 121 4.32 0.56 10.76
CA ILE A 121 3.14 -0.17 10.27
C ILE A 121 3.16 -0.18 8.73
N PHE A 122 4.20 -0.77 8.14
CA PHE A 122 4.41 -0.80 6.69
C PHE A 122 3.79 -2.00 5.97
N PHE A 123 3.22 -2.96 6.71
CA PHE A 123 2.72 -4.21 6.16
C PHE A 123 1.38 -4.06 5.41
N SER A 124 0.64 -2.98 5.63
CA SER A 124 -0.59 -2.64 4.89
C SER A 124 -0.86 -1.15 4.90
N ASP A 125 -1.25 -0.61 3.76
CA ASP A 125 -1.69 0.77 3.57
C ASP A 125 -3.03 1.05 4.28
N SER A 126 -4.02 0.17 4.15
CA SER A 126 -5.29 0.29 4.88
C SER A 126 -5.12 0.14 6.39
N GLY A 127 -4.31 -0.84 6.83
CA GLY A 127 -4.03 -1.09 8.24
C GLY A 127 -3.34 0.09 8.90
N ASN A 128 -2.37 0.71 8.23
CA ASN A 128 -1.66 1.89 8.72
C ASN A 128 -2.61 3.01 9.13
N SER A 129 -3.50 3.44 8.23
CA SER A 129 -4.48 4.49 8.48
C SER A 129 -5.56 4.07 9.49
N LEU A 130 -6.04 2.83 9.43
CA LEU A 130 -7.08 2.32 10.34
C LEU A 130 -6.60 2.20 11.78
N ILE A 131 -5.33 1.86 11.98
CA ILE A 131 -4.72 1.70 13.29
C ILE A 131 -4.33 3.06 13.88
N LEU A 132 -3.60 3.87 13.11
CA LEU A 132 -3.05 5.12 13.63
C LEU A 132 -4.09 6.24 13.72
N GLY A 133 -5.11 6.24 12.87
CA GLY A 133 -6.16 7.26 12.85
C GLY A 133 -6.87 7.44 14.18
N PRO A 134 -7.63 6.44 14.66
CA PRO A 134 -8.32 6.50 15.96
C PRO A 134 -7.37 6.74 17.14
N MET A 135 -6.12 6.26 17.04
CA MET A 135 -5.13 6.33 18.10
C MET A 135 -4.52 7.73 18.30
N PHE A 136 -4.14 8.38 17.20
CA PHE A 136 -3.55 9.72 17.25
C PHE A 136 -4.59 10.84 17.26
N ARG A 137 -5.82 10.58 16.81
CA ARG A 137 -6.93 11.55 16.85
C ARG A 137 -7.14 12.21 18.22
N PRO A 138 -7.29 11.49 19.36
CA PRO A 138 -7.47 12.12 20.67
C PRO A 138 -6.26 12.95 21.12
N ILE A 139 -5.05 12.58 20.68
CA ILE A 139 -3.82 13.34 20.99
C ILE A 139 -3.75 14.63 20.18
N PHE A 140 -4.06 14.55 18.89
CA PHE A 140 -4.11 15.71 18.01
C PHE A 140 -5.17 16.70 18.50
N ASP A 141 -6.36 16.19 18.88
CA ASP A 141 -7.43 17.00 19.46
C ASP A 141 -6.97 17.68 20.77
N ARG A 142 -6.36 16.93 21.70
CA ARG A 142 -5.81 17.47 22.97
C ARG A 142 -4.73 18.54 22.74
N LEU A 143 -3.87 18.36 21.74
CA LEU A 143 -2.79 19.28 21.41
C LEU A 143 -3.21 20.40 20.44
N LYS A 144 -4.51 20.46 20.08
CA LYS A 144 -5.10 21.43 19.16
C LYS A 144 -4.43 21.43 17.77
N VAL A 145 -4.02 20.25 17.30
CA VAL A 145 -3.52 20.01 15.93
C VAL A 145 -4.69 19.58 15.05
N ALA A 146 -4.74 20.04 13.80
CA ALA A 146 -5.82 19.68 12.90
C ALA A 146 -5.85 18.18 12.57
N ARG A 147 -7.03 17.57 12.59
CA ARG A 147 -7.28 16.23 12.07
C ARG A 147 -6.96 16.14 10.59
N ALA A 148 -7.15 17.21 9.82
CA ALA A 148 -6.69 17.27 8.42
C ALA A 148 -5.18 17.03 8.29
N LYS A 149 -4.37 17.54 9.24
CA LYS A 149 -2.93 17.29 9.29
C LYS A 149 -2.62 15.86 9.70
N LEU A 150 -3.40 15.28 10.62
CA LEU A 150 -3.31 13.85 10.93
C LEU A 150 -3.59 13.01 9.67
N SER A 151 -4.69 13.27 8.96
CA SER A 151 -5.03 12.58 7.70
C SER A 151 -3.92 12.71 6.66
N TYR A 152 -3.32 13.88 6.51
CA TYR A 152 -2.16 14.08 5.63
C TYR A 152 -0.97 13.18 6.02
N ILE A 153 -0.63 13.10 7.31
CA ILE A 153 0.45 12.22 7.80
C ILE A 153 0.13 10.76 7.51
N LEU A 154 -1.09 10.32 7.85
CA LEU A 154 -1.52 8.93 7.66
C LEU A 154 -1.50 8.50 6.20
N ASP A 155 -2.04 9.33 5.31
CA ASP A 155 -2.04 9.10 3.87
C ASP A 155 -0.60 9.02 3.32
N SER A 156 0.23 9.98 3.72
CA SER A 156 1.63 10.07 3.30
C SER A 156 2.53 8.97 3.88
N THR A 157 2.11 8.27 4.94
CA THR A 157 2.82 7.09 5.47
C THR A 157 2.22 5.75 5.08
N SER A 158 1.00 5.71 4.56
CA SER A 158 0.34 4.46 4.20
C SER A 158 0.93 3.90 2.91
N SER A 159 0.52 4.39 1.74
CA SER A 159 1.00 3.87 0.45
C SER A 159 2.49 4.12 0.19
N PRO A 160 3.07 5.31 0.51
CA PRO A 160 4.48 5.58 0.25
C PRO A 160 5.45 4.62 0.92
N VAL A 161 5.19 4.21 2.17
CA VAL A 161 6.09 3.28 2.88
C VAL A 161 5.96 1.89 2.29
N CYS A 162 4.74 1.42 2.01
CA CYS A 162 4.51 0.08 1.47
C CYS A 162 5.26 -0.14 0.14
N ILE A 163 5.29 0.87 -0.74
CA ILE A 163 5.94 0.79 -2.05
C ILE A 163 7.48 0.81 -1.96
N LEU A 164 8.05 1.35 -0.88
CA LEU A 164 9.51 1.40 -0.66
C LEU A 164 10.07 0.12 -0.01
N VAL A 165 9.21 -0.72 0.59
CA VAL A 165 9.64 -1.90 1.34
C VAL A 165 9.43 -3.18 0.51
N PRO A 166 10.50 -3.92 0.16
CA PRO A 166 10.41 -5.12 -0.69
C PRO A 166 9.55 -6.26 -0.12
N ILE A 167 9.45 -6.33 1.21
CA ILE A 167 8.81 -7.41 1.96
C ILE A 167 7.31 -7.16 2.23
N THR A 168 6.67 -6.31 1.42
CA THR A 168 5.24 -5.99 1.51
C THR A 168 4.47 -6.57 0.32
N GLY A 169 3.14 -6.55 0.40
CA GLY A 169 2.30 -6.88 -0.75
C GLY A 169 2.62 -6.01 -1.98
N TRP A 170 2.82 -4.71 -1.78
CA TRP A 170 3.18 -3.78 -2.85
C TRP A 170 4.57 -4.05 -3.45
N GLY A 171 5.57 -4.33 -2.61
CA GLY A 171 6.92 -4.66 -3.06
C GLY A 171 6.93 -5.90 -3.96
N VAL A 172 6.22 -6.96 -3.58
CA VAL A 172 6.13 -8.16 -4.41
C VAL A 172 5.33 -7.95 -5.67
N TYR A 173 4.22 -7.20 -5.60
CA TYR A 173 3.44 -6.91 -6.80
C TYR A 173 4.29 -6.22 -7.88
N ILE A 174 5.10 -5.23 -7.48
CA ILE A 174 6.01 -4.54 -8.39
C ILE A 174 7.09 -5.50 -8.93
N MET A 175 7.68 -6.34 -8.08
CA MET A 175 8.63 -7.37 -8.54
C MET A 175 7.99 -8.34 -9.53
N SER A 176 6.72 -8.73 -9.34
CA SER A 176 5.99 -9.59 -10.26
C SER A 176 5.82 -8.94 -11.62
N ILE A 177 5.47 -7.65 -11.68
CA ILE A 177 5.39 -6.91 -12.94
C ILE A 177 6.76 -6.87 -13.62
N ILE A 178 7.83 -6.53 -12.88
CA ILE A 178 9.19 -6.51 -13.43
C ILE A 178 9.57 -7.88 -13.99
N ALA A 179 9.26 -8.97 -13.28
CA ALA A 179 9.55 -10.32 -13.72
C ALA A 179 8.83 -10.67 -15.03
N THR A 180 7.53 -10.35 -15.14
CA THR A 180 6.73 -10.58 -16.35
C THR A 180 7.30 -9.80 -17.55
N GLU A 181 7.64 -8.53 -17.37
CA GLU A 181 8.21 -7.72 -18.45
C GLU A 181 9.62 -8.17 -18.84
N PHE A 182 10.43 -8.61 -17.88
CA PHE A 182 11.77 -9.15 -18.16
C PHE A 182 11.69 -10.46 -18.93
N GLU A 183 10.75 -11.33 -18.61
CA GLU A 183 10.49 -12.57 -19.35
C GLU A 183 10.08 -12.27 -20.80
N SER A 184 9.16 -11.32 -20.99
CA SER A 184 8.73 -10.85 -22.33
C SER A 184 9.88 -10.28 -23.17
N LEU A 185 10.79 -9.51 -22.53
CA LEU A 185 11.93 -8.88 -23.20
C LEU A 185 13.19 -9.76 -23.28
N GLY A 186 13.17 -10.97 -22.71
CA GLY A 186 14.34 -11.86 -22.64
C GLY A 186 15.48 -11.34 -21.75
N ILE A 187 15.17 -10.50 -20.76
CA ILE A 187 16.12 -9.92 -19.83
C ILE A 187 16.36 -10.89 -18.65
N THR A 188 17.62 -11.28 -18.42
CA THR A 188 18.00 -12.25 -17.37
C THR A 188 18.38 -11.62 -16.03
N ALA A 189 18.05 -10.34 -15.82
CA ALA A 189 18.33 -9.63 -14.57
C ALA A 189 17.36 -10.03 -13.45
N SER A 190 17.77 -9.86 -12.19
CA SER A 190 16.93 -10.15 -11.03
C SER A 190 15.91 -9.04 -10.81
N ASP A 191 14.62 -9.41 -10.77
CA ASP A 191 13.48 -8.55 -10.45
C ASP A 191 13.65 -7.86 -9.10
N ALA A 192 14.09 -8.60 -8.08
CA ALA A 192 14.35 -8.09 -6.74
C ALA A 192 15.47 -7.04 -6.71
N SER A 193 16.59 -7.31 -7.39
CA SER A 193 17.70 -6.35 -7.46
C SER A 193 17.34 -5.09 -8.25
N THR A 194 16.52 -5.25 -9.29
CA THR A 194 16.00 -4.14 -10.10
C THR A 194 15.07 -3.27 -9.27
N PHE A 195 14.16 -3.88 -8.52
CA PHE A 195 13.28 -3.17 -7.59
C PHE A 195 14.08 -2.34 -6.57
N ILE A 196 15.09 -2.93 -5.92
CA ILE A 196 15.95 -2.20 -4.97
C ILE A 196 16.67 -1.03 -5.66
N SER A 197 17.14 -1.23 -6.89
CA SER A 197 17.78 -0.18 -7.68
C SER A 197 16.80 0.91 -8.13
N ALA A 198 15.51 0.60 -8.19
CA ALA A 198 14.44 1.52 -8.55
C ALA A 198 13.97 2.40 -7.38
N ILE A 199 14.16 1.98 -6.12
CA ILE A 199 13.74 2.70 -4.91
C ILE A 199 14.15 4.19 -4.93
N PRO A 200 15.41 4.58 -5.25
CA PRO A 200 15.81 5.99 -5.28
C PRO A 200 15.04 6.85 -6.29
N TYR A 201 14.44 6.24 -7.31
CA TYR A 201 13.65 6.94 -8.34
C TYR A 201 12.18 7.10 -7.95
N GLN A 202 11.76 6.56 -6.80
CA GLN A 202 10.41 6.75 -6.26
C GLN A 202 10.28 8.11 -5.56
N PHE A 203 10.47 9.18 -6.34
CA PHE A 203 10.53 10.55 -5.82
C PHE A 203 9.28 10.94 -5.04
N TYR A 204 8.09 10.56 -5.50
CA TYR A 204 6.84 10.85 -4.79
C TYR A 204 6.85 10.26 -3.37
N ALA A 205 7.18 8.97 -3.23
CA ALA A 205 7.15 8.30 -1.94
C ALA A 205 8.19 8.88 -0.98
N ILE A 206 9.41 9.10 -1.46
CA ILE A 206 10.50 9.67 -0.66
C ILE A 206 10.15 11.11 -0.25
N LEU A 207 9.69 11.96 -1.17
CA LEU A 207 9.36 13.34 -0.89
C LEU A 207 8.17 13.45 0.06
N ALA A 208 7.12 12.64 -0.11
CA ALA A 208 5.97 12.62 0.80
C ALA A 208 6.39 12.29 2.24
N LEU A 209 7.26 11.29 2.43
CA LEU A 209 7.76 10.92 3.75
C LEU A 209 8.68 11.98 4.35
N CYS A 210 9.57 12.58 3.55
CA CYS A 210 10.47 13.64 4.00
C CYS A 210 9.74 14.94 4.32
N LEU A 211 8.63 15.24 3.63
CA LEU A 211 7.87 16.46 3.83
C LEU A 211 7.20 16.51 5.22
N ILE A 212 6.87 15.35 5.81
CA ILE A 212 6.23 15.30 7.13
C ILE A 212 7.13 15.88 8.24
N PRO A 213 8.39 15.43 8.46
CA PRO A 213 9.30 16.10 9.38
C PRO A 213 9.49 17.58 9.08
N VAL A 214 9.65 17.97 7.80
CA VAL A 214 9.83 19.37 7.41
C VAL A 214 8.65 20.24 7.86
N VAL A 215 7.41 19.78 7.62
CA VAL A 215 6.19 20.47 8.06
C VAL A 215 6.09 20.48 9.58
N ALA A 216 6.39 19.35 10.24
CA ALA A 216 6.30 19.21 11.69
C ALA A 216 7.24 20.16 12.44
N PHE A 217 8.49 20.31 11.97
CA PHE A 217 9.48 21.22 12.57
C PHE A 217 9.33 22.66 12.09
N GLY A 218 9.09 22.85 10.79
CA GLY A 218 8.99 24.18 10.16
C GLY A 218 7.70 24.93 10.50
N LYS A 219 6.66 24.24 10.98
CA LYS A 219 5.32 24.82 11.26
C LYS A 219 4.72 25.56 10.06
N HIS A 220 5.18 25.23 8.85
CA HIS A 220 4.71 25.80 7.60
C HIS A 220 3.64 24.87 7.03
N ASP A 221 2.41 25.12 7.43
CA ASP A 221 1.24 24.44 6.87
C ASP A 221 0.84 25.09 5.54
N PHE A 222 0.32 24.30 4.60
CA PHE A 222 -0.01 24.77 3.27
C PHE A 222 -1.48 24.52 2.90
N GLY A 223 -2.01 25.33 1.97
CA GLY A 223 -3.35 25.17 1.40
C GLY A 223 -4.48 25.08 2.45
N PHE A 224 -5.42 24.17 2.21
CA PHE A 224 -6.55 23.95 3.13
C PHE A 224 -6.13 23.42 4.50
N MET A 225 -4.99 22.72 4.59
CA MET A 225 -4.43 22.26 5.87
C MET A 225 -4.04 23.42 6.78
N ALA A 226 -3.49 24.51 6.22
CA ALA A 226 -3.16 25.71 7.00
C ALA A 226 -4.39 26.35 7.64
N LYS A 227 -5.50 26.41 6.90
CA LYS A 227 -6.80 26.90 7.41
C LYS A 227 -7.32 25.98 8.53
N ALA A 228 -7.25 24.67 8.32
CA ALA A 228 -7.66 23.69 9.33
C ALA A 228 -6.81 23.79 10.61
N GLU A 229 -5.50 23.98 10.50
CA GLU A 229 -4.62 24.15 11.66
C GLU A 229 -4.95 25.42 12.44
N ARG A 230 -5.20 26.54 11.76
CA ARG A 230 -5.62 27.79 12.41
C ARG A 230 -6.94 27.59 13.16
N ASN A 231 -7.91 26.91 12.57
CA ASN A 231 -9.19 26.61 13.22
C ASN A 231 -9.00 25.73 14.46
N ALA A 232 -8.14 24.70 14.37
CA ALA A 232 -7.82 23.84 15.50
C ALA A 232 -7.16 24.62 16.65
N GLN A 233 -6.27 25.56 16.35
CA GLN A 233 -5.64 26.44 17.33
C GLN A 233 -6.64 27.35 18.05
N LEU A 234 -7.62 27.87 17.31
CA LEU A 234 -8.72 28.69 17.84
C LEU A 234 -9.76 27.87 18.63
N GLY A 235 -9.66 26.54 18.62
CA GLY A 235 -10.62 25.65 19.28
C GLY A 235 -11.96 25.56 18.56
N LEU A 236 -11.99 25.92 17.26
CA LEU A 236 -13.19 25.78 16.45
C LEU A 236 -13.48 24.30 16.16
N PRO A 237 -14.75 23.91 15.97
CA PRO A 237 -15.10 22.56 15.54
C PRO A 237 -14.35 22.22 14.25
N GLN A 238 -13.70 21.06 14.23
CA GLN A 238 -13.05 20.59 13.02
C GLN A 238 -14.12 19.92 12.14
N GLU A 239 -14.35 20.49 10.95
CA GLU A 239 -15.21 19.91 9.91
C GLU A 239 -14.62 18.58 9.44
N VAL A 240 -15.05 17.51 10.10
CA VAL A 240 -14.93 16.14 9.61
C VAL A 240 -16.36 15.64 9.60
N THR A 241 -16.86 15.28 8.43
CA THR A 241 -18.17 14.64 8.27
C THR A 241 -18.30 13.59 9.35
N SER A 242 -19.38 13.68 10.12
CA SER A 242 -19.72 12.80 11.22
C SER A 242 -20.11 11.42 10.70
N ASP A 243 -19.27 10.78 9.91
CA ASP A 243 -19.33 9.35 9.72
C ASP A 243 -18.73 8.75 10.97
N GLU A 244 -19.60 8.01 11.66
CA GLU A 244 -19.42 7.23 12.88
C GLU A 244 -18.02 7.42 13.49
N THR A 245 -17.97 8.12 14.62
CA THR A 245 -16.96 7.84 15.62
C THR A 245 -16.83 6.33 15.71
N ILE A 246 -15.80 5.76 15.09
CA ILE A 246 -15.36 4.40 15.35
C ILE A 246 -14.76 4.48 16.77
N LEU A 247 -15.65 4.66 17.75
CA LEU A 247 -15.44 4.32 19.14
C LEU A 247 -15.42 2.80 19.11
N VAL A 248 -14.28 2.23 18.74
CA VAL A 248 -14.08 0.83 19.04
C VAL A 248 -13.93 0.77 20.55
N ASP A 249 -14.96 0.22 21.17
CA ASP A 249 -15.02 -0.09 22.59
C ASP A 249 -13.77 -0.87 23.00
N ASP A 250 -12.93 -0.25 23.84
CA ASP A 250 -11.62 -0.75 24.25
C ASP A 250 -11.73 -1.38 25.64
N ASP A 251 -12.60 -2.38 25.76
CA ASP A 251 -12.88 -3.04 27.04
C ASP A 251 -11.98 -4.26 27.30
N LYS A 252 -11.06 -4.57 26.36
CA LYS A 252 -10.02 -5.60 26.56
C LYS A 252 -8.66 -4.93 26.60
N LYS A 253 -7.93 -5.10 27.71
CA LYS A 253 -6.50 -4.79 27.79
C LYS A 253 -5.73 -5.67 26.79
N VAL A 254 -5.65 -5.24 25.54
CA VAL A 254 -4.87 -5.92 24.51
C VAL A 254 -3.41 -5.54 24.68
N SER A 255 -2.53 -6.54 24.66
CA SER A 255 -1.09 -6.31 24.78
C SER A 255 -0.48 -5.94 23.43
N PRO A 256 0.48 -5.00 23.36
CA PRO A 256 1.29 -4.76 22.15
C PRO A 256 1.97 -6.02 21.60
N TRP A 257 2.19 -7.02 22.46
CA TRP A 257 2.74 -8.32 22.07
C TRP A 257 1.88 -9.05 21.02
N ASN A 258 0.58 -8.78 20.94
CA ASN A 258 -0.30 -9.35 19.91
C ASN A 258 0.03 -8.86 18.50
N MET A 259 0.82 -7.79 18.35
CA MET A 259 1.39 -7.34 17.08
C MET A 259 2.87 -7.69 16.97
N ILE A 260 3.63 -7.47 18.03
CA ILE A 260 5.08 -7.66 18.02
C ILE A 260 5.44 -9.13 17.78
N LEU A 261 4.75 -10.09 18.43
CA LEU A 261 5.07 -11.50 18.29
C LEU A 261 4.85 -12.01 16.85
N PRO A 262 3.69 -11.81 16.20
CA PRO A 262 3.52 -12.19 14.80
C PRO A 262 4.54 -11.53 13.86
N LEU A 263 4.90 -10.26 14.08
CA LEU A 263 5.93 -9.59 13.28
C LEU A 263 7.33 -10.17 13.47
N ILE A 264 7.69 -10.54 14.70
CA ILE A 264 8.97 -11.22 14.98
C ILE A 264 8.99 -12.58 14.29
N VAL A 265 7.89 -13.34 14.36
CA VAL A 265 7.77 -14.65 13.69
C VAL A 265 7.87 -14.49 12.18
N LEU A 266 7.13 -13.54 11.59
CA LEU A 266 7.21 -13.17 10.17
C LEU A 266 8.66 -12.87 9.74
N LEU A 267 9.31 -11.94 10.44
CA LEU A 267 10.67 -11.51 10.11
C LEU A 267 11.68 -12.66 10.32
N ALA A 268 11.55 -13.44 11.39
CA ALA A 268 12.40 -14.59 11.65
C ALA A 268 12.27 -15.65 10.55
N THR A 269 11.05 -16.00 10.15
CA THR A 269 10.79 -16.96 9.06
C THR A 269 11.42 -16.49 7.76
N ILE A 270 11.22 -15.22 7.38
CA ILE A 270 11.82 -14.64 6.17
C ILE A 270 13.36 -14.70 6.24
N LEU A 271 13.96 -14.27 7.36
CA LEU A 271 15.41 -14.25 7.53
C LEU A 271 16.02 -15.66 7.52
N ILE A 272 15.40 -16.63 8.19
CA ILE A 272 15.85 -18.03 8.18
C ILE A 272 15.86 -18.58 6.76
N MET A 273 14.78 -18.34 5.99
CA MET A 273 14.70 -18.78 4.60
C MET A 273 15.75 -18.10 3.73
N PHE A 274 15.93 -16.78 3.87
CA PHE A 274 16.93 -16.02 3.11
C PHE A 274 18.35 -16.50 3.39
N ILE A 275 18.71 -16.69 4.67
CA ILE A 275 20.02 -17.19 5.08
C ILE A 275 20.24 -18.61 4.53
N SER A 276 19.22 -19.49 4.62
CA SER A 276 19.32 -20.86 4.07
C SER A 276 19.51 -20.90 2.55
N TRP A 277 19.13 -19.84 1.84
CA TRP A 277 19.32 -19.68 0.40
C TRP A 277 20.57 -18.86 0.03
N GLY A 278 21.42 -18.53 1.01
CA GLY A 278 22.73 -17.91 0.78
C GLY A 278 22.76 -16.39 0.85
N PHE A 279 21.70 -15.71 1.30
CA PHE A 279 21.74 -14.27 1.60
C PHE A 279 22.68 -14.00 2.79
N PRO A 280 23.50 -12.92 2.79
CA PRO A 280 23.56 -11.83 1.80
C PRO A 280 24.54 -12.05 0.64
N PHE A 281 25.16 -13.23 0.53
CA PHE A 281 26.25 -13.48 -0.44
C PHE A 281 25.75 -13.91 -1.83
N GLN A 282 24.50 -14.39 -1.93
CA GLN A 282 23.87 -14.80 -3.18
C GLN A 282 22.58 -14.00 -3.42
N ASN A 283 22.30 -13.71 -4.70
CA ASN A 283 21.06 -13.04 -5.11
C ASN A 283 19.91 -14.06 -5.05
N ILE A 284 18.84 -13.71 -4.35
CA ILE A 284 17.64 -14.54 -4.24
C ILE A 284 16.67 -14.11 -5.34
N ALA A 285 16.28 -15.05 -6.20
CA ALA A 285 15.26 -14.81 -7.22
C ALA A 285 13.92 -14.38 -6.58
N GLY A 286 13.19 -13.46 -7.21
CA GLY A 286 11.91 -12.97 -6.67
C GLY A 286 10.88 -14.08 -6.40
N SER A 287 10.88 -15.17 -7.17
CA SER A 287 10.03 -16.35 -6.89
C SER A 287 10.28 -16.97 -5.51
N ARG A 288 11.55 -17.02 -5.07
CA ARG A 288 11.91 -17.48 -3.71
C ARG A 288 11.52 -16.44 -2.66
N ILE A 289 11.64 -15.15 -2.96
CA ILE A 289 11.18 -14.07 -2.06
C ILE A 289 9.67 -14.20 -1.82
N ARG A 290 8.87 -14.48 -2.87
CA ARG A 290 7.44 -14.78 -2.75
C ARG A 290 7.19 -15.93 -1.78
N ILE A 291 7.90 -17.04 -1.91
CA ILE A 291 7.77 -18.20 -1.02
C ILE A 291 8.08 -17.83 0.44
N ALA A 292 9.16 -17.08 0.69
CA ALA A 292 9.52 -16.69 2.05
C ALA A 292 8.47 -15.79 2.70
N LEU A 293 7.90 -14.87 1.92
CA LEU A 293 6.85 -13.99 2.39
C LEU A 293 5.56 -14.76 2.66
N THR A 294 5.08 -15.56 1.71
CA THR A 294 3.90 -16.42 1.90
C THR A 294 4.02 -17.34 3.12
N SER A 295 5.23 -17.81 3.43
CA SER A 295 5.47 -18.68 4.59
C SER A 295 5.50 -17.91 5.92
N GLY A 296 5.90 -16.65 5.88
CA GLY A 296 5.98 -15.81 7.08
C GLY A 296 4.68 -15.10 7.43
N TYR A 297 3.89 -14.71 6.42
CA TYR A 297 2.57 -14.07 6.57
C TYR A 297 1.50 -15.09 6.98
#